data_AF-A0A8C5GBQ8-F1
#
_entry.id   AF-A0A8C5GBQ8-F1
#
_cell.length_a   1.000
_cell.length_b   1.000
_cell.length_c   1.000
_cell.angle_alpha   90.00
_cell.angle_beta   90.00
_cell.angle_gamma   90.00
#
_symmetry.space_group_name_H-M   'P 1'
#
loop_
_entity.id
_entity.type
_entity.pdbx_description
1 polymer ?
#
loop_
_entity_poly.entity_id
_entity_poly.type
_entity_poly.pdbx_seq_one_letter_code
_entity_poly.pdbx_strand_id
1 'polypeptide(L)'
;MPEGPELHLASLFVNRTCEGLVFSGPVQKSEVSKSPDVSFSCEAYRITATSRGKEVKVTLTPIKTDESKPRGNTDRPLDIVFRFGMSGFFRFTAEDELPKHAHLRFYTKETPCRVLSFVDARRFGSWQPDATWNPDRGPCIMFEYQRFRSLFCFGTENGK
;
A
#
# COMPACT_ATOMS: atom_id res chain seq x y z
N MET A 1 -1.16 18.37 -2.07
CA MET A 1 0.06 17.56 -2.15
C MET A 1 0.31 17.03 -0.76
N PRO A 2 0.32 15.71 -0.57
CA PRO A 2 0.25 15.11 0.73
C PRO A 2 1.61 15.14 1.42
N GLU A 3 1.56 15.40 2.72
CA GLU A 3 2.72 15.44 3.60
C GLU A 3 2.76 14.19 4.48
N GLY A 4 3.89 13.97 5.14
CA GLY A 4 4.12 12.77 5.97
C GLY A 4 2.95 12.38 6.88
N PRO A 5 2.34 13.31 7.64
CA PRO A 5 1.20 13.01 8.50
C PRO A 5 -0.01 12.42 7.77
N GLU A 6 -0.33 12.90 6.56
CA GLU A 6 -1.47 12.39 5.78
C GLU A 6 -1.24 10.94 5.34
N LEU A 7 -0.02 10.62 4.90
CA LEU A 7 0.36 9.25 4.54
C LEU A 7 0.35 8.33 5.77
N HIS A 8 0.77 8.84 6.92
CA HIS A 8 0.70 8.09 8.16
C HIS A 8 -0.74 7.80 8.57
N LEU A 9 -1.61 8.80 8.58
CA LEU A 9 -3.04 8.61 8.84
C LEU A 9 -3.68 7.64 7.86
N ALA A 10 -3.31 7.67 6.58
CA ALA A 10 -3.78 6.71 5.59
C ALA A 10 -3.33 5.28 5.91
N SER A 11 -2.07 5.09 6.35
CA SER A 11 -1.59 3.76 6.78
C SER A 11 -2.35 3.24 8.01
N LEU A 12 -2.62 4.11 8.99
CA LEU A 12 -3.44 3.76 10.15
C LEU A 12 -4.88 3.44 9.77
N PHE A 13 -5.47 4.21 8.84
CA PHE A 13 -6.80 3.95 8.32
C PHE A 13 -6.89 2.56 7.69
N VAL A 14 -5.92 2.20 6.82
CA VAL A 14 -5.88 0.86 6.20
C VAL A 14 -5.77 -0.21 7.27
N ASN A 15 -4.83 -0.08 8.22
CA ASN A 15 -4.65 -1.09 9.28
C ASN A 15 -5.91 -1.28 10.12
N ARG A 16 -6.52 -0.20 10.61
CA ARG A 16 -7.73 -0.29 11.45
C ARG A 16 -8.93 -0.83 10.69
N THR A 17 -9.09 -0.42 9.43
CA THR A 17 -10.25 -0.83 8.62
C THR A 17 -10.12 -2.27 8.14
N CYS A 18 -8.88 -2.73 7.88
CA CYS A 18 -8.60 -4.09 7.43
C CYS A 18 -8.32 -5.06 8.59
N GLU A 19 -8.36 -4.59 9.83
CA GLU A 19 -8.12 -5.42 11.01
C GLU A 19 -9.20 -6.51 11.11
N GLY A 20 -8.76 -7.76 11.23
CA GLY A 20 -9.66 -8.92 11.28
C GLY A 20 -10.27 -9.34 9.94
N LEU A 21 -10.19 -8.51 8.88
CA LEU A 21 -10.74 -8.83 7.57
C LEU A 21 -9.84 -9.78 6.78
N VAL A 22 -10.48 -10.62 5.95
CA VAL A 22 -9.80 -11.50 5.00
C VAL A 22 -10.14 -11.06 3.58
N PHE A 23 -9.12 -10.89 2.75
CA PHE A 23 -9.23 -10.57 1.34
C PHE A 23 -9.01 -11.81 0.48
N SER A 24 -9.58 -11.82 -0.72
CA SER A 24 -9.49 -12.96 -1.63
C SER A 24 -9.49 -12.54 -3.10
N GLY A 25 -8.92 -13.40 -3.94
CA GLY A 25 -8.86 -13.19 -5.37
C GLY A 25 -7.72 -12.26 -5.82
N PRO A 26 -7.74 -11.84 -7.10
CA PRO A 26 -6.70 -10.99 -7.66
C PRO A 26 -6.87 -9.52 -7.26
N VAL A 27 -5.76 -8.79 -7.25
CA VAL A 27 -5.80 -7.32 -7.16
C VAL A 27 -6.25 -6.76 -8.50
N GLN A 28 -7.34 -5.99 -8.52
CA GLN A 28 -7.89 -5.45 -9.77
C GLN A 28 -7.41 -4.02 -10.00
N LYS A 29 -6.83 -3.78 -11.18
CA LYS A 29 -6.48 -2.45 -11.66
C LYS A 29 -7.55 -1.95 -12.64
N SER A 30 -7.86 -0.66 -12.59
CA SER A 30 -8.65 -0.01 -13.64
C SER A 30 -7.83 0.10 -14.94
N GLU A 31 -8.46 -0.11 -16.10
CA GLU A 31 -7.83 0.00 -17.43
C GLU A 31 -7.22 1.38 -17.70
N VAL A 32 -7.76 2.44 -17.08
CA VAL A 32 -7.36 3.83 -17.36
C VAL A 32 -6.09 4.26 -16.60
N SER A 33 -5.62 3.46 -15.63
CA SER A 33 -4.40 3.78 -14.88
C SER A 33 -3.15 3.38 -15.68
N LYS A 34 -2.19 4.30 -15.77
CA LYS A 34 -0.86 4.07 -16.37
C LYS A 34 0.12 3.36 -15.42
N SER A 35 -0.26 3.17 -14.16
CA SER A 35 0.58 2.49 -13.17
C SER A 35 0.67 0.99 -13.47
N PRO A 36 1.75 0.31 -13.01
CA PRO A 36 1.98 -1.11 -13.27
C PRO A 36 0.86 -2.00 -12.73
N ASP A 37 0.65 -3.14 -13.40
CA ASP A 37 -0.26 -4.18 -12.91
C ASP A 37 0.32 -4.91 -11.70
N VAL A 38 -0.56 -5.34 -10.81
CA VAL A 38 -0.21 -6.06 -9.59
C VAL A 38 -0.55 -7.52 -9.79
N SER A 39 0.43 -8.32 -10.21
CA SER A 39 0.29 -9.76 -10.44
C SER A 39 0.25 -10.55 -9.12
N PHE A 40 -0.82 -10.35 -8.34
CA PHE A 40 -1.08 -11.05 -7.08
C PHE A 40 -2.48 -11.67 -7.10
N SER A 41 -2.57 -12.95 -6.79
CA SER A 41 -3.83 -13.67 -6.61
C SER A 41 -3.67 -14.69 -5.51
N CYS A 42 -4.55 -14.63 -4.51
CA CYS A 42 -4.53 -15.53 -3.36
C CYS A 42 -5.96 -15.76 -2.86
N GLU A 43 -6.28 -16.98 -2.42
CA GLU A 43 -7.62 -17.33 -1.93
C GLU A 43 -7.97 -16.67 -0.60
N ALA A 44 -6.96 -16.37 0.22
CA ALA A 44 -7.11 -15.72 1.51
C ALA A 44 -5.82 -14.96 1.86
N TYR A 45 -5.91 -13.66 2.08
CA TYR A 45 -4.78 -12.84 2.49
C TYR A 45 -5.22 -11.69 3.41
N ARG A 46 -4.27 -11.16 4.17
CA ARG A 46 -4.43 -9.96 5.00
C ARG A 46 -3.73 -8.78 4.37
N ILE A 47 -4.26 -7.59 4.64
CA ILE A 47 -3.68 -6.33 4.19
C ILE A 47 -3.21 -5.56 5.42
N THR A 48 -1.97 -5.11 5.38
CA THR A 48 -1.41 -4.18 6.37
C THR A 48 -0.73 -3.03 5.64
N ALA A 49 -0.54 -1.91 6.31
CA ALA A 49 0.09 -0.73 5.75
C ALA A 49 1.09 -0.11 6.73
N THR A 50 2.16 0.43 6.18
CA THR A 50 3.15 1.23 6.90
C THR A 50 3.42 2.50 6.10
N SER A 51 3.83 3.58 6.77
CA SER A 51 4.16 4.85 6.12
C SER A 51 5.60 5.23 6.41
N ARG A 52 6.31 5.76 5.40
CA ARG A 52 7.66 6.32 5.57
C ARG A 52 7.78 7.58 4.73
N GLY A 53 7.85 8.73 5.39
CA GLY A 53 7.87 10.02 4.70
C GLY A 53 6.61 10.22 3.84
N LYS A 54 6.78 10.48 2.55
CA LYS A 54 5.69 10.69 1.58
C LYS A 54 5.28 9.42 0.83
N GLU A 55 5.56 8.26 1.40
CA GLU A 55 5.27 6.96 0.82
C GLU A 55 4.47 6.10 1.80
N VAL A 56 3.54 5.31 1.27
CA VAL A 56 2.79 4.28 2.02
C VAL A 56 3.07 2.95 1.38
N LYS A 57 3.50 1.97 2.17
CA LYS A 57 3.70 0.60 1.72
C LYS A 57 2.57 -0.26 2.25
N VAL A 58 1.83 -0.89 1.35
CA VAL A 58 0.78 -1.86 1.67
C VAL A 58 1.35 -3.25 1.43
N THR A 59 1.26 -4.12 2.43
CA THR A 59 1.75 -5.50 2.38
C THR A 59 0.56 -6.45 2.34
N LEU A 60 0.49 -7.26 1.28
CA LEU A 60 -0.47 -8.34 1.12
C LEU A 60 0.16 -9.63 1.64
N THR A 61 -0.35 -10.17 2.74
CA THR A 61 0.19 -11.38 3.39
C THR A 61 -0.77 -12.55 3.20
N PRO A 62 -0.41 -13.58 2.40
CA PRO A 62 -1.19 -14.80 2.27
C PRO A 62 -1.46 -15.45 3.64
N ILE A 63 -2.69 -15.93 3.86
CA ILE A 63 -3.04 -16.75 5.02
C ILE A 63 -2.86 -18.21 4.60
N LYS A 64 -1.99 -18.93 5.31
CA LYS A 64 -1.82 -20.37 5.09
C LYS A 64 -3.06 -21.11 5.56
N THR A 65 -3.86 -21.62 4.62
CA THR A 65 -5.06 -22.41 4.92
C THR A 65 -4.80 -23.91 4.94
N ASP A 66 -3.66 -24.39 4.41
CA ASP A 66 -3.37 -25.83 4.33
C ASP A 66 -1.85 -26.10 4.31
N GLU A 67 -1.32 -26.78 5.34
CA GLU A 67 0.11 -27.15 5.43
C GLU A 67 0.53 -28.23 4.42
N SER A 68 -0.45 -28.81 3.72
CA SER A 68 -0.30 -30.01 2.88
C SER A 68 0.06 -29.72 1.41
N LYS A 69 -0.09 -28.46 0.94
CA LYS A 69 0.16 -28.11 -0.47
C LYS A 69 1.57 -27.54 -0.69
N PRO A 70 2.25 -27.91 -1.80
CA PRO A 70 3.57 -27.37 -2.11
C PRO A 70 3.49 -25.85 -2.30
N ARG A 71 4.50 -25.14 -1.78
CA ARG A 71 4.63 -23.68 -1.82
C ARG A 71 4.66 -23.18 -3.26
N GLY A 72 3.54 -22.62 -3.73
CA GLY A 72 3.50 -21.84 -4.97
C GLY A 72 4.11 -20.45 -4.78
N ASN A 73 4.37 -19.75 -5.89
CA ASN A 73 4.86 -18.36 -5.87
C ASN A 73 3.87 -17.37 -5.18
N THR A 74 2.63 -17.80 -4.95
CA THR A 74 1.54 -17.05 -4.30
C THR A 74 1.58 -17.07 -2.77
N ASP A 75 2.53 -17.77 -2.16
CA ASP A 75 2.66 -17.90 -0.70
C ASP A 75 3.62 -16.87 -0.07
N ARG A 76 4.20 -15.98 -0.89
CA ARG A 76 5.07 -14.89 -0.44
C ARG A 76 4.27 -13.60 -0.21
N PRO A 77 4.55 -12.85 0.86
CA PRO A 77 3.98 -11.52 1.02
C PRO A 77 4.40 -10.62 -0.14
N LEU A 78 3.47 -9.79 -0.63
CA LEU A 78 3.74 -8.79 -1.67
C LEU A 78 3.65 -7.39 -1.08
N ASP A 79 4.73 -6.63 -1.23
CA ASP A 79 4.78 -5.22 -0.87
C ASP A 79 4.41 -4.34 -2.09
N ILE A 80 3.56 -3.34 -1.87
CA ILE A 80 3.17 -2.35 -2.88
C ILE A 80 3.40 -0.96 -2.29
N VAL A 81 4.28 -0.18 -2.91
CA VAL A 81 4.63 1.18 -2.44
C VAL A 81 3.83 2.21 -3.22
N PHE A 82 2.99 2.96 -2.52
CA PHE A 82 2.13 4.02 -3.04
C PHE A 82 2.71 5.41 -2.79
N ARG A 83 2.50 6.27 -3.76
CA ARG A 83 2.67 7.73 -3.67
C ARG A 83 1.35 8.36 -4.06
N PHE A 84 0.77 9.16 -3.18
CA PHE A 84 -0.60 9.64 -3.34
C PHE A 84 -0.76 10.77 -4.39
N GLY A 85 0.32 11.37 -4.88
CA GLY A 85 0.20 12.45 -5.86
C GLY A 85 -0.52 13.66 -5.27
N MET A 86 -1.50 14.26 -5.96
CA MET A 86 -2.26 15.39 -5.38
C MET A 86 -3.61 15.02 -4.76
N SER A 87 -4.21 13.91 -5.18
CA SER A 87 -5.59 13.53 -4.83
C SER A 87 -5.75 12.04 -4.51
N GLY A 88 -4.65 11.31 -4.34
CA GLY A 88 -4.68 9.90 -3.95
C GLY A 88 -5.11 9.72 -2.50
N PHE A 89 -5.98 8.75 -2.25
CA PHE A 89 -6.35 8.30 -0.91
C PHE A 89 -6.87 6.87 -0.95
N PHE A 90 -6.92 6.22 0.22
CA PHE A 90 -7.60 4.94 0.38
C PHE A 90 -9.03 5.14 0.84
N ARG A 91 -9.95 4.34 0.30
CA ARG A 91 -11.33 4.28 0.73
C ARG A 91 -11.79 2.83 0.82
N PHE A 92 -12.60 2.54 1.81
CA PHE A 92 -13.23 1.24 2.00
C PHE A 92 -14.73 1.41 1.80
N THR A 93 -15.31 0.72 0.82
CA THR A 93 -16.73 0.82 0.45
C THR A 93 -17.34 -0.58 0.31
N ALA A 94 -18.65 -0.66 0.23
CA ALA A 94 -19.30 -1.83 -0.34
C ALA A 94 -18.99 -1.95 -1.85
N GLU A 95 -19.20 -3.13 -2.41
CA GLU A 95 -18.95 -3.42 -3.83
C GLU A 95 -19.83 -2.61 -4.79
N ASP A 96 -21.07 -2.32 -4.39
CA ASP A 96 -22.04 -1.51 -5.13
C ASP A 96 -21.76 0.00 -5.06
N GLU A 97 -20.98 0.46 -4.08
CA GLU A 97 -20.63 1.87 -3.87
C GLU A 97 -19.23 2.25 -4.39
N LEU A 98 -18.71 1.50 -5.37
CA LEU A 98 -17.35 1.69 -5.88
C LEU A 98 -17.13 3.09 -6.48
N PRO A 99 -16.12 3.85 -6.00
CA PRO A 99 -15.81 5.17 -6.53
C PRO A 99 -15.37 5.12 -8.01
N LYS A 100 -15.83 6.08 -8.82
CA LYS A 100 -15.50 6.19 -10.27
C LYS A 100 -14.00 6.17 -10.57
N HIS A 101 -13.20 6.76 -9.69
CA HIS A 101 -11.74 6.85 -9.83
C HIS A 101 -10.99 5.85 -8.95
N ALA A 102 -11.62 4.73 -8.58
CA ALA A 102 -10.98 3.60 -7.90
C ALA A 102 -10.07 2.86 -8.89
N HIS A 103 -8.77 3.15 -8.82
CA HIS A 103 -7.76 2.70 -9.76
C HIS A 103 -7.10 1.37 -9.41
N LEU A 104 -7.05 1.04 -8.12
CA LEU A 104 -6.58 -0.25 -7.63
C LEU A 104 -7.54 -0.73 -6.54
N ARG A 105 -7.98 -1.99 -6.60
CA ARG A 105 -9.08 -2.53 -5.79
C ARG A 105 -8.69 -3.88 -5.18
N PHE A 106 -9.01 -4.06 -3.91
CA PHE A 106 -8.82 -5.29 -3.14
C PHE A 106 -10.15 -5.72 -2.55
N TYR A 107 -10.59 -6.93 -2.89
CA TYR A 107 -11.90 -7.45 -2.50
C TYR A 107 -11.79 -8.34 -1.27
N THR A 108 -12.69 -8.12 -0.32
CA THR A 108 -12.83 -8.98 0.86
C THR A 108 -13.50 -10.31 0.50
N LYS A 109 -13.25 -11.35 1.29
CA LYS A 109 -13.87 -12.68 1.15
C LYS A 109 -15.27 -12.75 1.77
N GLU A 110 -15.62 -11.76 2.60
CA GLU A 110 -16.87 -11.72 3.37
C GLU A 110 -18.10 -11.47 2.50
N THR A 111 -19.28 -11.76 3.04
CA THR A 111 -20.57 -11.43 2.42
C THR A 111 -21.39 -10.59 3.40
N PRO A 112 -21.77 -9.34 3.07
CA PRO A 112 -21.57 -8.67 1.79
C PRO A 112 -20.11 -8.29 1.52
N CYS A 113 -19.70 -8.41 0.25
CA CYS A 113 -18.35 -8.08 -0.18
C CYS A 113 -18.08 -6.58 -0.04
N ARG A 114 -16.93 -6.26 0.54
CA ARG A 114 -16.40 -4.90 0.67
C ARG A 114 -15.08 -4.78 -0.06
N VAL A 115 -14.76 -3.56 -0.48
CA VAL A 115 -13.62 -3.27 -1.34
C VAL A 115 -12.76 -2.16 -0.75
N LEU A 116 -11.48 -2.45 -0.53
CA LEU A 116 -10.48 -1.42 -0.30
C LEU A 116 -10.01 -0.90 -1.66
N SER A 117 -10.12 0.40 -1.89
CA SER A 117 -9.79 1.04 -3.15
C SER A 117 -8.78 2.16 -2.95
N PHE A 118 -7.77 2.22 -3.82
CA PHE A 118 -6.96 3.41 -4.03
C PHE A 118 -7.65 4.31 -5.05
N VAL A 119 -8.10 5.47 -4.60
CA VAL A 119 -8.85 6.45 -5.41
C VAL A 119 -7.94 7.61 -5.73
N ASP A 120 -7.82 7.97 -7.00
CA ASP A 120 -7.06 9.16 -7.40
C ASP A 120 -7.67 9.83 -8.64
N ALA A 121 -8.43 10.90 -8.42
CA ALA A 121 -9.13 11.60 -9.52
C ALA A 121 -8.17 12.24 -10.53
N ARG A 122 -7.02 12.75 -10.09
CA ARG A 122 -6.05 13.46 -10.96
C ARG A 122 -4.97 12.54 -11.55
N ARG A 123 -4.90 11.28 -11.12
CA ARG A 123 -3.97 10.25 -11.63
C ARG A 123 -2.49 10.66 -11.56
N PHE A 124 -2.13 11.44 -10.54
CA PHE A 124 -0.74 11.77 -10.24
C PHE A 124 -0.14 10.83 -9.20
N GLY A 125 -0.99 10.08 -8.51
CA GLY A 125 -0.56 8.99 -7.66
C GLY A 125 -0.01 7.85 -8.50
N SER A 126 0.95 7.14 -7.93
CA SER A 126 1.58 5.97 -8.55
C SER A 126 1.78 4.90 -7.49
N TRP A 127 1.90 3.66 -7.94
CA TRP A 127 2.30 2.55 -7.10
C TRP A 127 3.32 1.67 -7.81
N GLN A 128 4.11 0.95 -7.02
CA GLN A 128 5.10 -0.01 -7.52
C GLN A 128 4.93 -1.32 -6.75
N PRO A 129 4.53 -2.42 -7.42
CA PRO A 129 4.48 -3.75 -6.80
C PRO A 129 5.89 -4.31 -6.64
N ASP A 130 6.06 -5.19 -5.66
CA ASP A 130 7.34 -5.84 -5.31
C ASP A 130 8.49 -4.84 -5.08
N ALA A 131 8.14 -3.66 -4.58
CA ALA A 131 9.07 -2.57 -4.39
C ALA A 131 9.30 -2.29 -2.90
N THR A 132 10.47 -1.72 -2.62
CA THR A 132 10.80 -1.18 -1.30
C THR A 132 10.72 0.35 -1.32
N TRP A 133 10.94 0.98 -0.17
CA TRP A 133 11.00 2.44 -0.07
C TRP A 133 11.98 3.03 -1.08
N ASN A 134 11.70 4.23 -1.59
CA ASN A 134 12.61 4.85 -2.55
C ASN A 134 13.99 5.08 -1.91
N PRO A 135 15.09 4.55 -2.49
CA PRO A 135 16.43 4.65 -1.93
C PRO A 135 16.95 6.09 -1.90
N ASP A 136 16.49 6.95 -2.81
CA ASP A 136 16.87 8.36 -2.89
C ASP A 136 16.17 9.22 -1.83
N ARG A 137 15.24 8.64 -1.05
CA ARG A 137 14.56 9.34 0.04
C ARG A 137 15.25 9.10 1.37
N GLY A 138 15.57 10.21 2.03
CA GLY A 138 16.12 10.22 3.38
C GLY A 138 15.18 9.64 4.45
N PRO A 139 15.64 9.58 5.71
CA PRO A 139 14.90 8.98 6.82
C PRO A 139 13.57 9.71 7.08
N CYS A 140 12.56 8.99 7.57
CA CYS A 140 11.29 9.62 7.92
C CYS A 140 11.43 10.53 9.15
N ILE A 141 11.03 11.79 9.02
CA ILE A 141 11.09 12.79 10.11
C ILE A 141 10.31 12.33 11.36
N MET A 142 9.17 11.64 11.18
CA MET A 142 8.30 11.24 12.28
C MET A 142 8.80 10.00 13.03
N PHE A 143 9.35 9.01 12.32
CA PHE A 143 9.70 7.69 12.91
C PHE A 143 11.21 7.43 13.00
N GLU A 144 12.02 8.19 12.27
CA GLU A 144 13.48 8.04 12.21
C GLU A 144 14.17 9.37 12.55
N TYR A 145 13.59 10.16 13.47
CA TYR A 145 14.05 11.53 13.77
C TYR A 145 15.55 11.63 14.07
N GLN A 146 16.12 10.70 14.84
CA GLN A 146 17.55 10.72 15.15
C GLN A 146 18.42 10.51 13.90
N ARG A 147 18.04 9.55 13.04
CA ARG A 147 18.75 9.31 11.77
C ARG A 147 18.59 10.50 10.82
N PHE A 148 17.38 11.07 10.75
CA PHE A 148 17.11 12.27 9.98
C PHE A 148 18.02 13.40 10.46
N ARG A 149 18.02 13.71 11.76
CA ARG A 149 18.86 14.76 12.35
C ARG A 149 20.34 14.52 12.08
N SER A 150 20.85 13.31 12.29
CA SER A 150 22.27 13.02 12.08
C SER A 150 22.70 13.19 10.62
N LEU A 151 21.85 12.82 9.66
CA LEU A 151 22.13 13.02 8.24
C LEU A 151 22.32 14.50 7.88
N PHE A 152 21.53 15.40 8.49
CA PHE A 152 21.62 16.83 8.24
C PHE A 152 22.68 17.54 9.09
N CYS A 153 22.91 17.11 10.33
CA CYS A 153 23.86 17.75 11.25
C CYS A 153 25.31 17.27 11.07
N PHE A 154 25.53 16.04 10.58
CA PHE A 154 26.87 15.46 10.39
C PHE A 154 27.18 15.14 8.92
N GLY A 155 26.27 15.48 7.99
CA GLY A 155 26.38 15.19 6.56
C GLY A 155 27.34 16.08 5.76
N THR A 156 28.08 16.98 6.40
CA THR A 156 29.07 17.86 5.75
C THR A 156 30.52 17.52 6.10
N GLU A 157 30.84 16.27 6.46
CA GLU A 157 32.23 15.86 6.72
C GLU A 157 32.79 14.78 5.77
N ASN A 158 31.98 14.24 4.85
CA ASN A 158 32.45 13.22 3.89
C ASN A 158 32.16 13.59 2.44
N GLY A 159 32.59 14.78 2.02
CA GLY A 159 32.81 15.12 0.61
C GLY A 159 34.29 15.09 0.30
N LYS A 160 34.79 13.96 -0.22
CA LYS A 160 35.99 13.92 -1.06
C LYS A 160 35.56 13.84 -2.51
#